data_AF-A0AAV4BRG8-F1
#
_entry.id   AF-A0AAV4BRG8-F1
#
_cell.length_a   1.000
_cell.length_b   1.000
_cell.length_c   1.000
_cell.angle_alpha   90.00
_cell.angle_beta   90.00
_cell.angle_gamma   90.00
#
_symmetry.space_group_name_H-M   'P 1'
#
loop_
_entity.id
_entity.type
_entity.pdbx_description
1 polymer ?
#
loop_
_entity_poly.entity_id
_entity_poly.type
_entity_poly.pdbx_seq_one_letter_code
_entity_poly.pdbx_strand_id
1 'polypeptide(L)'
;MATPIIEWSKLEVRAVVRFLFCKGTKPSEIHKQIAETYGEGAMSRSRVYQWCTWFGEGRTSLGDEPKSDRPKTSTDEENTTRVDEVIRFFEVLFPINSRKIANSYSYASYVTNDIMTLTLA
;
A
#
# COMPACT_ATOMS: atom_id res chain seq x y z
N MET A 1 25.43 -13.25 -29.21
CA MET A 1 24.64 -12.44 -28.26
C MET A 1 23.70 -13.41 -27.56
N ALA A 2 23.84 -13.63 -26.25
CA ALA A 2 22.90 -14.48 -25.53
C ALA A 2 21.52 -13.81 -25.56
N THR A 3 20.50 -14.55 -25.96
CA THR A 3 19.10 -14.07 -25.94
C THR A 3 18.68 -13.83 -24.49
N PRO A 4 18.12 -12.66 -24.16
CA PRO A 4 17.60 -12.41 -22.82
C PRO A 4 16.52 -13.45 -22.47
N ILE A 5 16.57 -13.98 -21.25
CA ILE A 5 15.54 -14.89 -20.74
C ILE A 5 14.25 -14.06 -20.60
N ILE A 6 13.21 -14.40 -21.38
CA ILE A 6 11.96 -13.61 -21.48
C ILE A 6 11.08 -13.75 -20.23
N GLU A 7 11.17 -14.87 -19.51
CA GLU A 7 10.49 -15.09 -18.24
C GLU A 7 11.48 -15.40 -17.12
N TRP A 8 11.50 -14.55 -16.10
CA TRP A 8 12.31 -14.74 -14.90
C TRP A 8 11.49 -14.47 -13.65
N SER A 9 11.83 -15.15 -12.56
CA SER A 9 11.20 -14.91 -11.26
C SER A 9 12.01 -13.94 -10.41
N LYS A 10 11.33 -13.17 -9.55
CA LYS A 10 12.01 -12.27 -8.60
C LYS A 10 12.99 -13.02 -7.69
N LEU A 11 12.65 -14.26 -7.31
CA LEU A 11 13.50 -15.09 -6.45
C LEU A 11 14.77 -15.53 -7.18
N GLU A 12 14.66 -15.90 -8.45
CA GLU A 12 15.79 -16.29 -9.28
C GLU A 12 16.78 -15.14 -9.45
N VAL A 13 16.31 -13.95 -9.84
CA VAL A 13 17.19 -12.77 -10.00
C VAL A 13 17.89 -12.44 -8.68
N ARG A 14 17.20 -12.54 -7.53
CA ARG A 14 17.80 -12.33 -6.19
C ARG A 14 18.82 -13.42 -5.85
N ALA A 15 18.60 -14.66 -6.25
CA ALA A 15 19.57 -15.75 -6.07
C ALA A 15 20.85 -15.48 -6.86
N VAL A 16 20.72 -15.01 -8.11
CA VAL A 16 21.87 -14.62 -8.95
C VAL A 16 22.62 -13.44 -8.35
N VAL A 17 21.91 -12.41 -7.85
CA VAL A 17 22.54 -11.29 -7.13
C VAL A 17 23.32 -11.80 -5.92
N ARG A 18 22.75 -12.71 -5.12
CA ARG A 18 23.44 -13.31 -3.97
C ARG A 18 24.71 -14.05 -4.39
N PHE A 19 24.61 -14.87 -5.44
CA PHE A 19 25.75 -15.61 -5.98
C PHE A 19 26.87 -14.66 -6.44
N LEU A 20 26.53 -13.64 -7.22
CA LEU A 20 27.51 -12.66 -7.73
C LEU A 20 28.11 -11.80 -6.62
N PHE A 21 27.32 -11.46 -5.60
CA PHE A 21 27.80 -10.77 -4.40
C PHE A 21 28.81 -11.63 -3.62
N CYS A 22 28.50 -12.90 -3.38
CA CYS A 22 29.42 -13.85 -2.73
C CYS A 22 30.71 -14.07 -3.55
N LYS A 23 30.65 -13.94 -4.88
CA LYS A 23 31.82 -13.97 -5.77
C LYS A 23 32.69 -12.70 -5.68
N GLY A 24 32.25 -11.67 -4.95
CA GLY A 24 32.97 -10.40 -4.80
C GLY A 24 32.72 -9.40 -5.93
N THR A 25 31.66 -9.59 -6.72
CA THR A 25 31.31 -8.68 -7.82
C THR A 25 30.75 -7.38 -7.25
N LYS A 26 31.19 -6.23 -7.77
CA LYS A 26 30.70 -4.92 -7.34
C LYS A 26 29.22 -4.75 -7.74
N PRO A 27 28.36 -4.11 -6.91
CA PRO A 27 26.92 -3.96 -7.20
C PRO A 27 26.61 -3.30 -8.55
N SER A 28 27.45 -2.39 -9.03
CA SER A 28 27.31 -1.76 -10.35
C SER A 28 27.45 -2.76 -11.50
N GLU A 29 28.39 -3.70 -11.37
CA GLU A 29 28.65 -4.74 -12.37
C GLU A 29 27.58 -5.84 -12.30
N ILE A 30 27.08 -6.15 -11.10
CA ILE A 30 25.94 -7.04 -10.91
C ILE A 30 24.72 -6.51 -11.67
N HIS A 31 24.40 -5.20 -11.54
CA HIS A 31 23.28 -4.60 -12.28
C HIS A 31 23.43 -4.78 -13.80
N LYS A 32 24.63 -4.53 -14.33
CA LYS A 32 24.91 -4.69 -15.76
C LYS A 32 24.68 -6.12 -16.23
N GLN A 33 25.19 -7.11 -15.50
CA GLN A 33 25.00 -8.53 -15.85
C GLN A 33 23.53 -8.97 -15.77
N ILE A 34 22.79 -8.48 -14.77
CA ILE A 34 21.35 -8.74 -14.67
C ILE A 34 20.61 -8.12 -15.85
N ALA A 35 20.89 -6.87 -16.21
CA ALA A 35 20.28 -6.20 -17.35
C ALA A 35 20.59 -6.89 -18.69
N GLU A 36 21.82 -7.37 -18.86
CA GLU A 36 22.24 -8.10 -20.07
C GLU A 36 21.57 -9.49 -20.19
N THR A 37 21.33 -10.17 -19.06
CA THR A 37 20.81 -11.56 -19.05
C THR A 37 19.28 -11.62 -19.00
N TYR A 38 18.66 -10.75 -18.21
CA TYR A 38 17.21 -10.76 -17.89
C TYR A 38 16.47 -9.54 -18.43
N GLY A 39 17.19 -8.55 -18.98
CA GLY A 39 16.64 -7.28 -19.46
C GLY A 39 16.66 -6.17 -18.41
N GLU A 40 16.61 -4.91 -18.86
CA GLU A 40 16.67 -3.70 -18.01
C GLU A 40 15.55 -3.64 -16.94
N GLY A 41 14.42 -4.30 -17.21
CA GLY A 41 13.28 -4.38 -16.30
C GLY A 41 13.43 -5.40 -15.16
N ALA A 42 14.48 -6.21 -15.15
CA ALA A 42 14.63 -7.33 -14.22
C ALA A 42 14.80 -6.90 -12.76
N MET A 43 15.70 -5.98 -12.52
CA MET A 43 15.92 -5.40 -11.20
C MET A 43 16.58 -4.04 -11.33
N SER A 44 15.97 -3.02 -10.72
CA SER A 44 16.55 -1.68 -10.74
C SER A 44 17.88 -1.62 -9.99
N ARG A 45 18.76 -0.71 -10.41
CA ARG A 45 20.04 -0.45 -9.75
C ARG A 45 19.92 -0.28 -8.24
N SER A 46 18.98 0.54 -7.76
CA SER A 46 18.78 0.75 -6.32
C SER A 46 18.43 -0.55 -5.57
N ARG A 47 17.66 -1.43 -6.20
CA ARG A 47 17.27 -2.72 -5.59
C ARG A 47 18.45 -3.70 -5.54
N VAL A 48 19.31 -3.72 -6.56
CA VAL A 48 20.57 -4.49 -6.53
C VAL A 48 21.44 -4.07 -5.34
N TYR A 49 21.62 -2.76 -5.14
CA TYR A 49 22.41 -2.25 -4.01
C TYR A 49 21.80 -2.65 -2.67
N GLN A 50 20.48 -2.51 -2.52
CA GLN A 50 19.78 -2.91 -1.30
C GLN A 50 19.96 -4.41 -1.00
N TRP A 51 19.87 -5.28 -2.01
CA TRP A 51 20.12 -6.72 -1.83
C TRP A 51 21.56 -7.00 -1.42
N CYS A 52 22.55 -6.35 -2.05
CA CYS A 52 23.95 -6.49 -1.65
C CYS A 52 24.18 -6.04 -0.19
N THR A 53 23.54 -4.96 0.26
CA THR A 53 23.58 -4.52 1.67
C THR A 53 22.99 -5.59 2.59
N TRP A 54 21.80 -6.09 2.30
CA TRP A 54 21.17 -7.14 3.11
C TRP A 54 22.00 -8.43 3.17
N PHE A 55 22.62 -8.84 2.06
CA PHE A 55 23.51 -9.99 2.06
C PHE A 55 24.79 -9.73 2.86
N GLY A 56 25.32 -8.51 2.84
CA GLY A 56 26.43 -8.09 3.71
C GLY A 56 26.07 -8.10 5.20
N GLU A 57 24.80 -7.83 5.53
CA GLU A 57 24.24 -7.90 6.89
C GLU A 57 23.90 -9.34 7.32
N GLY A 58 24.14 -10.34 6.46
CA GLY A 58 23.95 -11.76 6.80
C GLY A 58 22.55 -12.31 6.50
N ARG A 59 21.70 -11.57 5.77
CA ARG A 59 20.38 -12.07 5.34
C ARG A 59 20.55 -13.29 4.43
N THR A 60 19.82 -14.36 4.72
CA THR A 60 19.80 -15.59 3.90
C THR A 60 18.52 -15.76 3.06
N SER A 61 17.44 -15.08 3.44
CA SER A 61 16.15 -15.16 2.77
C SER A 61 16.13 -14.37 1.46
N LEU A 62 15.63 -15.01 0.40
CA LEU A 62 15.44 -14.38 -0.92
C LEU A 62 14.03 -13.81 -1.11
N GLY A 63 13.08 -14.27 -0.30
CA GLY A 63 11.71 -13.76 -0.29
C GLY A 63 11.61 -12.35 0.28
N ASP A 64 10.51 -11.68 -0.02
CA ASP A 64 10.11 -10.49 0.73
C ASP A 64 9.76 -10.93 2.17
N GLU A 65 10.12 -10.12 3.15
CA GLU A 65 9.69 -10.37 4.52
C GLU A 65 8.17 -10.19 4.60
N PRO A 66 7.49 -10.95 5.48
CA PRO A 66 6.09 -10.69 5.76
C PRO A 66 5.96 -9.22 6.14
N LYS A 67 5.16 -8.47 5.37
CA LYS A 67 4.86 -7.08 5.74
C LYS A 67 4.25 -7.14 7.12
N SER A 68 4.87 -6.44 8.07
CA SER A 68 4.23 -6.17 9.35
C SER A 68 2.88 -5.55 9.01
N ASP A 69 1.81 -6.30 9.26
CA ASP A 69 0.47 -5.76 9.12
C ASP A 69 0.39 -4.54 10.03
N ARG A 70 -0.17 -3.44 9.52
CA ARG A 70 -0.42 -2.26 10.34
C ARG A 70 -1.19 -2.75 11.58
N PRO A 71 -0.71 -2.48 12.81
CA PRO A 71 -1.45 -2.84 14.00
C PRO A 71 -2.87 -2.31 13.85
N LYS A 72 -3.86 -3.20 13.88
CA LYS A 72 -5.28 -2.81 13.94
C LYS A 72 -5.58 -2.35 15.37
N THR A 73 -4.87 -1.34 15.86
CA THR A 73 -5.14 -0.70 17.16
C THR A 73 -6.26 0.35 17.06
N SER A 74 -7.04 0.34 15.98
CA SER A 74 -8.14 1.30 15.77
C SER A 74 -9.47 0.84 16.38
N THR A 75 -9.57 -0.41 16.85
CA THR A 75 -10.82 -1.02 17.28
C THR A 75 -10.63 -1.74 18.62
N ASP A 76 -10.04 -1.05 19.60
CA ASP A 76 -10.18 -1.49 20.99
C ASP A 76 -11.62 -1.19 21.44
N GLU A 77 -12.26 -2.16 22.09
CA GLU A 77 -13.63 -2.03 22.62
C GLU A 77 -13.77 -0.79 23.52
N GLU A 78 -12.68 -0.45 24.22
CA GLU A 78 -12.56 0.74 25.06
C GLU A 78 -12.72 2.04 24.25
N ASN A 79 -12.15 2.11 23.04
CA ASN A 79 -12.27 3.27 22.17
C ASN A 79 -13.68 3.34 21.55
N THR A 80 -14.28 2.19 21.23
CA THR A 80 -15.68 2.15 20.77
C THR A 80 -16.66 2.59 21.86
N THR A 81 -16.41 2.19 23.12
CA THR A 81 -17.23 2.57 24.27
C THR A 81 -17.15 4.06 24.53
N ARG A 82 -15.95 4.66 24.46
CA ARG A 82 -15.76 6.11 24.61
C ARG A 82 -16.46 6.91 23.52
N VAL A 83 -16.39 6.45 22.27
CA VAL A 83 -17.09 7.11 21.15
C VAL A 83 -18.59 7.03 21.34
N ASP A 84 -19.13 5.88 21.75
CA ASP A 84 -20.55 5.70 22.03
C ASP A 84 -21.06 6.55 23.20
N GLU A 85 -20.25 6.70 24.26
CA GLU A 85 -20.57 7.60 25.39
C GLU A 85 -20.61 9.06 24.96
N VAL A 86 -19.65 9.49 24.14
CA VAL A 86 -19.63 10.85 23.59
C VAL A 86 -20.85 11.08 22.70
N ILE A 87 -21.19 10.14 21.81
CA ILE A 87 -22.39 10.22 20.95
C ILE A 87 -23.66 10.34 21.80
N ARG A 88 -23.85 9.46 22.79
CA ARG A 88 -25.02 9.52 23.69
C ARG A 88 -25.08 10.82 24.49
N PHE A 89 -23.94 11.33 24.94
CA PHE A 89 -23.86 12.61 25.66
C PHE A 89 -24.26 13.79 24.78
N PHE A 90 -23.80 13.82 23.52
CA PHE A 90 -24.16 14.86 22.55
C PHE A 90 -25.64 14.79 22.14
N GLU A 91 -26.22 13.59 22.03
CA GLU A 91 -27.66 13.40 21.75
C GLU A 91 -28.56 13.92 22.87
N VAL A 92 -28.14 13.77 24.13
CA VAL A 92 -28.90 14.24 25.30
C VAL A 92 -28.78 15.75 25.51
N LEU A 93 -27.59 16.32 25.28
CA LEU A 93 -27.33 17.73 25.56
C LEU A 93 -27.72 18.68 24.42
N PHE A 94 -27.76 18.19 23.18
CA PHE A 94 -28.17 18.99 22.03
C PHE A 94 -29.30 18.31 21.25
N PRO A 95 -30.55 18.29 21.78
CA PRO A 95 -31.72 17.69 21.12
C PRO A 95 -32.09 18.32 19.76
N ILE A 96 -31.43 19.43 19.44
CA ILE A 96 -31.67 20.25 18.26
C ILE A 96 -30.80 19.81 17.07
N ASN A 97 -29.72 19.03 17.28
CA ASN A 97 -28.77 18.72 16.22
C ASN A 97 -29.32 17.71 15.20
N SER A 98 -29.85 16.57 15.65
CA SER A 98 -30.41 15.53 14.76
C SER A 98 -31.66 16.00 14.00
N ARG A 99 -32.55 16.76 14.65
CA ARG A 99 -33.80 17.25 14.03
C ARG A 99 -33.57 18.37 13.01
N LYS A 100 -32.58 19.26 13.22
CA LYS A 100 -32.21 20.27 12.22
C LYS A 100 -31.41 19.69 11.06
N ILE A 101 -30.54 18.70 11.29
CA ILE A 101 -29.83 17.99 10.21
C ILE A 101 -30.82 17.19 9.35
N ALA A 102 -31.75 16.44 9.95
CA ALA A 102 -32.76 15.70 9.17
C ALA A 102 -33.65 16.62 8.32
N ASN A 103 -34.03 17.79 8.85
CA ASN A 103 -34.84 18.77 8.11
C ASN A 103 -34.05 19.52 7.02
N SER A 104 -32.74 19.75 7.17
CA SER A 104 -31.94 20.38 6.10
C SER A 104 -31.75 19.43 4.91
N TYR A 105 -31.53 18.13 5.16
CA TYR A 105 -31.48 17.11 4.11
C TYR A 105 -32.85 16.87 3.45
N SER A 106 -33.93 16.92 4.23
CA SER A 106 -35.30 16.81 3.73
C SER A 106 -35.65 17.97 2.78
N TYR A 107 -35.44 19.22 3.19
CA TYR A 107 -35.72 20.39 2.35
C TYR A 107 -34.83 20.47 1.10
N ALA A 108 -33.55 20.07 1.21
CA ALA A 108 -32.64 20.01 0.06
C ALA A 108 -33.04 18.95 -0.98
N SER A 109 -33.60 17.80 -0.55
CA SER A 109 -34.08 16.75 -1.46
C SER A 109 -35.39 17.09 -2.16
N TYR A 110 -36.25 17.92 -1.56
CA TYR A 110 -37.49 18.35 -2.21
C TYR A 110 -37.21 19.35 -3.34
N VAL A 111 -36.32 20.32 -3.12
CA VAL A 111 -36.01 21.36 -4.11
C VAL A 111 -35.25 20.81 -5.32
N THR A 112 -34.41 19.79 -5.13
CA THR A 112 -33.70 19.13 -6.26
C THR A 112 -34.62 18.27 -7.11
N ASN A 113 -35.62 17.61 -6.51
CA ASN A 113 -36.58 16.78 -7.26
C ASN A 113 -37.57 17.63 -8.07
N ASP A 114 -38.02 18.78 -7.56
CA ASP A 114 -38.94 19.68 -8.29
C ASP A 114 -38.26 20.40 -9.47
N ILE A 115 -36.98 20.80 -9.31
CA ILE A 115 -36.20 21.44 -10.38
C ILE A 115 -35.82 20.42 -11.47
N MET A 116 -35.59 19.15 -11.12
CA MET A 116 -35.29 18.11 -12.13
C MET A 116 -36.52 17.67 -12.93
N THR A 117 -37.73 17.70 -12.36
CA THR A 117 -38.94 17.27 -13.08
C THR A 117 -39.49 18.32 -14.06
N LEU A 118 -39.12 19.60 -13.93
CA LEU A 118 -39.59 20.66 -14.84
C LEU A 118 -38.66 20.93 -16.04
N THR A 119 -37.48 20.32 -16.09
CA THR A 119 -36.53 20.49 -17.23
C THR A 119 -36.52 19.28 -18.18
N LEU A 120 -37.44 18.33 -17.99
CA LEU A 120 -37.64 17.13 -18.81
C LEU A 120 -39.11 16.95 -19.23
N ALA A 121 -39.78 18.06 -19.57
CA ALA A 121 -41.06 18.10 -20.27
C ALA A 121 -40.99 19.10 -21.42
#